data_AF-A0A920PB65-F1
#
_entry.id   AF-A0A920PB65-F1
#
_cell.length_a   1.000
_cell.length_b   1.000
_cell.length_c   1.000
_cell.angle_alpha   90.00
_cell.angle_beta   90.00
_cell.angle_gamma   90.00
#
_symmetry.space_group_name_H-M   'P 1'
#
loop_
_entity.id
_entity.type
_entity.pdbx_description
1 polymer ?
#
loop_
_entity_poly.entity_id
_entity_poly.type
_entity_poly.pdbx_seq_one_letter_code
_entity_poly.pdbx_strand_id
1 'polypeptide(L)'
;MNIIWPNDLITKARLDDKIQPGSSDDEALGLYVLNHRTNQVETMVGDVILLASGGAGKVYLYTSNPDTATGDGISVAYRAGAKIANMEFFQFHPPCFFHPKAKSFLISETVRGEGGILCLENGDTFMERYHEMGCLAPRDVVARPSTMK
;
A
#
# COMPACT_ATOMS: atom_id res chain seq x y z
N MET A 1 16.16 -4.59 14.91
CA MET A 1 15.19 -5.41 14.15
C MET A 1 15.87 -5.82 12.87
N ASN A 2 16.13 -7.12 12.65
CA ASN A 2 16.73 -7.59 11.40
C ASN A 2 15.71 -7.39 10.28
N ILE A 3 15.99 -6.50 9.34
CA ILE A 3 15.12 -6.32 8.18
C ILE A 3 15.45 -7.43 7.20
N ILE A 4 14.49 -8.35 7.06
CA ILE A 4 14.52 -9.60 6.32
C ILE A 4 13.46 -9.41 5.25
N TRP A 5 13.86 -9.23 3.98
CA TRP A 5 12.91 -8.97 2.90
C TRP A 5 12.49 -10.27 2.25
N PRO A 6 11.18 -10.54 2.14
CA PRO A 6 10.71 -11.75 1.52
C PRO A 6 10.99 -11.69 0.02
N ASN A 7 11.80 -12.62 -0.46
CA ASN A 7 12.14 -12.70 -1.88
C ASN A 7 11.13 -13.58 -2.62
N ASP A 8 10.76 -14.73 -2.04
CA ASP A 8 9.76 -15.61 -2.65
C ASP A 8 9.23 -16.70 -1.70
N LEU A 9 8.01 -17.17 -1.96
CA LEU A 9 7.44 -18.31 -1.23
C LEU A 9 7.99 -19.64 -1.75
N ILE A 10 8.22 -20.56 -0.82
CA ILE A 10 8.44 -21.97 -1.13
C ILE A 10 7.07 -22.63 -1.07
N THR A 11 6.62 -23.20 -2.19
CA THR A 11 5.30 -23.85 -2.26
C THR A 11 5.42 -25.26 -2.85
N LYS A 12 4.44 -26.13 -2.58
CA LYS A 12 4.43 -27.50 -3.12
C LYS A 12 4.44 -27.51 -4.66
N ALA A 13 3.72 -26.59 -5.30
CA ALA A 13 3.68 -26.46 -6.76
C ALA A 13 5.03 -26.13 -7.40
N ARG A 14 5.99 -25.63 -6.63
CA ARG A 14 7.37 -25.38 -7.10
C ARG A 14 8.30 -26.57 -6.91
N LEU A 15 7.86 -27.60 -6.19
CA LEU A 15 8.61 -28.83 -5.93
C LEU A 15 8.04 -30.03 -6.69
N ASP A 16 6.75 -29.99 -7.05
CA ASP A 16 6.07 -31.02 -7.84
C ASP A 16 5.26 -30.38 -8.97
N ASP A 17 5.71 -30.61 -10.21
CA ASP A 17 5.08 -30.09 -11.44
C ASP A 17 3.63 -30.59 -11.65
N LYS A 18 3.19 -31.60 -10.89
CA LYS A 18 1.80 -32.08 -10.92
C LYS A 18 0.84 -31.18 -10.16
N ILE A 19 1.35 -30.35 -9.25
CA ILE A 19 0.53 -29.46 -8.42
C ILE A 19 0.42 -28.11 -9.12
N GLN A 20 -0.81 -27.65 -9.33
CA GLN A 20 -1.05 -26.35 -9.93
C GLN A 20 -0.82 -25.23 -8.89
N PRO A 21 -0.05 -24.18 -9.21
CA PRO A 21 0.14 -23.02 -8.32
C PRO A 21 -1.19 -22.39 -7.89
N GLY A 22 -1.36 -22.16 -6.59
CA GLY A 22 -2.58 -21.57 -6.02
C GLY A 22 -3.82 -22.49 -6.01
N SER A 23 -3.66 -23.77 -6.31
CA SER A 23 -4.70 -24.79 -6.09
C SER A 23 -4.86 -25.14 -4.60
N SER A 24 -5.89 -25.92 -4.26
CA SER A 24 -6.09 -26.40 -2.88
C SER A 24 -4.98 -27.34 -2.39
N ASP A 25 -4.25 -27.95 -3.33
CA ASP A 25 -3.15 -28.88 -3.03
C ASP A 25 -1.80 -28.15 -2.93
N ASP A 26 -1.75 -26.86 -3.26
CA ASP A 26 -0.56 -26.04 -3.16
C ASP A 26 -0.46 -25.39 -1.77
N GLU A 27 0.52 -25.83 -1.00
CA GLU A 27 0.77 -25.34 0.36
C GLU A 27 2.07 -24.53 0.40
N ALA A 28 2.07 -23.45 1.18
CA ALA A 28 3.29 -22.73 1.52
C ALA A 28 4.09 -23.54 2.54
N LEU A 29 5.36 -23.81 2.24
CA LEU A 29 6.28 -24.60 3.07
C LEU A 29 7.34 -23.74 3.75
N GLY A 30 7.45 -22.47 3.34
CA GLY A 30 8.48 -21.57 3.79
C GLY A 30 8.69 -20.38 2.86
N LEU A 31 9.81 -19.69 3.05
CA LEU A 31 10.12 -18.46 2.34
C LEU A 31 11.64 -18.32 2.15
N TYR A 32 12.05 -17.85 0.97
CA TYR A 32 13.41 -17.38 0.70
C TYR A 32 13.53 -15.92 1.09
N VAL A 33 14.49 -15.60 1.96
CA VAL A 33 14.70 -14.23 2.44
C VAL A 33 16.11 -13.77 2.12
N LEU A 34 16.25 -12.55 1.59
CA LEU A 34 17.54 -11.87 1.61
C LEU A 34 17.86 -11.30 3.00
N ASN A 35 18.94 -11.80 3.62
CA ASN A 35 19.51 -11.21 4.81
C ASN A 35 20.48 -10.08 4.43
N HIS A 36 20.10 -8.83 4.72
CA HIS A 36 20.90 -7.66 4.35
C HIS A 36 22.24 -7.53 5.06
N ARG A 37 22.45 -8.22 6.19
CA ARG A 37 23.72 -8.16 6.92
C ARG A 37 24.78 -9.06 6.29
N THR A 38 24.36 -10.24 5.85
CA THR A 38 25.23 -11.24 5.22
C THR A 38 25.23 -11.13 3.71
N ASN A 39 24.24 -10.43 3.14
CA ASN A 39 23.95 -10.35 1.72
C ASN A 39 23.74 -11.74 1.09
N GLN A 40 23.15 -12.66 1.86
CA GLN A 40 22.87 -14.03 1.45
C GLN A 40 21.36 -14.30 1.51
N VAL A 41 20.91 -15.20 0.64
CA VAL A 41 19.55 -15.71 0.68
C VAL A 41 19.49 -16.87 1.68
N GLU A 42 18.62 -16.75 2.66
CA GLU A 42 18.36 -17.75 3.69
C GLU A 42 17.01 -18.41 3.44
N THR A 43 16.93 -19.70 3.76
CA THR A 43 15.69 -20.48 3.68
C THR A 43 15.05 -20.53 5.07
N MET A 44 13.81 -20.05 5.20
CA MET A 44 13.03 -20.16 6.42
C MET A 44 11.85 -21.09 6.17
N VAL A 45 11.80 -22.23 6.85
CA VAL A 45 10.68 -23.18 6.77
C VAL A 45 9.68 -22.91 7.87
N GLY A 46 8.40 -23.19 7.61
CA GLY A 46 7.34 -23.06 8.61
C GLY A 46 6.03 -23.62 8.12
N ASP A 47 5.19 -24.08 9.05
CA ASP A 47 3.89 -24.66 8.73
C ASP A 47 2.85 -23.59 8.35
N VAL A 48 3.04 -22.35 8.84
CA VAL A 48 2.13 -21.22 8.58
C VAL A 48 2.96 -19.97 8.28
N ILE A 49 2.70 -19.37 7.12
CA ILE A 49 3.38 -18.15 6.66
C ILE A 49 2.35 -17.02 6.62
N LEU A 50 2.60 -15.96 7.40
CA LEU A 50 1.76 -14.76 7.43
C LEU A 50 2.46 -13.61 6.69
N LEU A 51 1.85 -13.13 5.60
CA LEU A 51 2.32 -11.94 4.89
C LEU A 51 1.69 -10.68 5.50
N ALA A 52 2.51 -9.88 6.19
CA ALA A 52 2.11 -8.63 6.83
C ALA A 52 2.97 -7.43 6.37
N SER A 53 3.31 -7.39 5.08
CA SER A 53 4.25 -6.42 4.49
C SER A 53 3.69 -5.00 4.30
N GLY A 54 2.45 -4.74 4.68
CA GLY A 54 1.75 -3.49 4.35
C GLY A 54 1.30 -3.43 2.88
N GLY A 55 1.00 -2.21 2.41
CA GLY A 55 0.44 -1.96 1.08
C GLY A 55 1.48 -1.66 0.00
N ALA A 56 0.99 -1.26 -1.18
CA ALA A 56 1.79 -0.90 -2.36
C ALA A 56 1.74 0.60 -2.68
N GLY A 57 1.53 1.47 -1.68
CA GLY A 57 1.32 2.91 -1.89
C GLY A 57 2.52 3.65 -2.50
N LYS A 58 3.72 3.04 -2.54
CA LYS A 58 4.93 3.63 -3.11
C LYS A 58 5.01 3.55 -4.64
N VAL A 59 4.06 2.88 -5.30
CA VAL A 59 3.95 2.89 -6.78
C VAL A 59 3.55 4.27 -7.33
N TYR A 60 2.97 5.14 -6.50
CA TYR A 60 2.60 6.51 -6.87
C TYR A 60 3.70 7.50 -6.46
N LEU A 61 3.98 8.48 -7.34
CA LEU A 61 4.96 9.53 -7.11
C LEU A 61 4.68 10.33 -5.83
N TYR A 62 3.40 10.69 -5.63
CA TYR A 62 2.93 11.38 -4.44
C TYR A 62 2.25 10.38 -3.51
N THR A 63 2.83 10.18 -2.33
CA THR A 63 2.34 9.22 -1.36
C THR A 63 2.70 9.67 0.05
N SER A 64 1.77 9.51 1.00
CA SER A 64 2.05 9.67 2.42
C SER A 64 2.62 8.39 3.06
N ASN A 65 2.76 7.32 2.27
CA ASN A 65 3.26 6.04 2.74
C ASN A 65 4.79 6.07 2.93
N PRO A 66 5.32 5.28 3.88
CA PRO A 66 6.76 5.12 4.03
C PRO A 66 7.38 4.50 2.78
N ASP A 67 8.69 4.66 2.62
CA ASP A 67 9.45 4.11 1.49
C ASP A 67 9.42 2.56 1.44
N THR A 68 8.96 1.91 2.51
CA THR A 68 8.79 0.45 2.61
C THR A 68 7.43 -0.06 2.11
N ALA A 69 6.49 0.81 1.74
CA ALA A 69 5.17 0.40 1.23
C ALA A 69 5.22 0.03 -0.27
N THR A 70 6.09 -0.91 -0.62
CA THR A 70 6.44 -1.31 -2.00
C THR A 70 5.59 -2.47 -2.54
N GLY A 71 4.74 -3.07 -1.71
CA GLY A 71 3.85 -4.15 -2.13
C GLY A 71 4.51 -5.54 -2.21
N ASP A 72 5.60 -5.78 -1.50
CA ASP A 72 6.38 -7.02 -1.67
C ASP A 72 5.58 -8.28 -1.32
N GLY A 73 4.78 -8.26 -0.24
CA GLY A 73 3.93 -9.39 0.11
C GLY A 73 2.84 -9.66 -0.93
N ILE A 74 2.26 -8.61 -1.51
CA ILE A 74 1.29 -8.76 -2.63
C ILE A 74 2.00 -9.43 -3.83
N SER A 75 3.21 -8.98 -4.13
CA SER A 75 4.04 -9.49 -5.23
C SER A 75 4.43 -10.97 -5.01
N VAL A 76 4.87 -11.32 -3.81
CA VAL A 76 5.21 -12.70 -3.40
C VAL A 76 3.99 -13.61 -3.47
N ALA A 77 2.83 -13.17 -2.96
CA ALA A 77 1.59 -13.93 -3.02
C ALA A 77 1.14 -14.17 -4.48
N TYR A 78 1.18 -13.13 -5.32
CA TYR A 78 0.86 -13.23 -6.73
C TYR A 78 1.75 -14.24 -7.46
N ARG A 79 3.08 -14.21 -7.22
CA ARG A 79 4.03 -15.17 -7.79
C ARG A 79 3.82 -16.61 -7.29
N ALA A 80 3.20 -16.79 -6.13
CA ALA A 80 2.80 -18.09 -5.62
C ALA A 80 1.47 -18.60 -6.19
N GLY A 81 0.81 -17.83 -7.07
CA GLY A 81 -0.47 -18.20 -7.66
C GLY A 81 -1.69 -17.74 -6.85
N ALA A 82 -1.50 -16.95 -5.80
CA ALA A 82 -2.63 -16.38 -5.05
C ALA A 82 -3.43 -15.39 -5.93
N LYS A 83 -4.75 -15.45 -5.82
CA LYS A 83 -5.63 -14.46 -6.46
C LYS A 83 -5.53 -13.14 -5.71
N ILE A 84 -5.20 -12.08 -6.44
CA ILE A 84 -5.18 -10.71 -5.93
C ILE A 84 -6.42 -9.98 -6.48
N ALA A 85 -7.06 -9.18 -5.64
CA ALA A 85 -8.29 -8.46 -5.99
C ALA A 85 -8.21 -7.00 -5.55
N ASN A 86 -9.07 -6.17 -6.15
CA ASN A 86 -9.28 -4.77 -5.77
C ASN A 86 -8.03 -3.87 -5.85
N MET A 87 -7.07 -4.23 -6.71
CA MET A 87 -5.82 -3.47 -6.89
C MET A 87 -6.02 -2.13 -7.59
N GLU A 88 -7.18 -1.90 -8.21
CA GLU A 88 -7.60 -0.63 -8.76
C GLU A 88 -8.06 0.37 -7.68
N PHE A 89 -8.39 -0.11 -6.48
CA PHE A 89 -8.95 0.72 -5.40
C PHE A 89 -7.85 1.25 -4.47
N PHE A 90 -7.15 2.29 -4.93
CA PHE A 90 -6.23 3.06 -4.09
C PHE A 90 -6.91 4.28 -3.45
N GLN A 91 -6.71 4.45 -2.15
CA GLN A 91 -7.16 5.64 -1.43
C GLN A 91 -6.11 6.75 -1.52
N PHE A 92 -6.48 7.87 -2.14
CA PHE A 92 -5.72 9.11 -2.08
C PHE A 92 -6.24 9.96 -0.94
N HIS A 93 -5.37 10.38 -0.03
CA HIS A 93 -5.77 11.13 1.17
C HIS A 93 -5.79 12.64 0.89
N PRO A 94 -6.93 13.34 1.06
CA PRO A 94 -6.98 14.79 1.05
C PRO A 94 -6.91 15.39 2.47
N PRO A 95 -6.05 16.40 2.75
CA PRO A 95 -4.92 16.93 2.00
C PRO A 95 -3.58 16.29 2.44
N CYS A 96 -2.71 16.00 1.48
CA CYS A 96 -1.29 15.77 1.77
C CYS A 96 -0.57 17.11 1.76
N PHE A 97 0.23 17.40 2.79
CA PHE A 97 1.05 18.60 2.80
C PHE A 97 2.02 18.57 1.61
N PHE A 98 1.98 19.61 0.78
CA PHE A 98 2.91 19.78 -0.32
C PHE A 98 3.96 20.82 0.07
N HIS A 99 5.22 20.40 0.11
CA HIS A 99 6.34 21.31 0.21
C HIS A 99 7.53 20.77 -0.59
N PRO A 100 8.15 21.58 -1.47
CA PRO A 100 9.20 21.09 -2.38
C PRO A 100 10.40 20.44 -1.68
N LYS A 101 10.63 20.78 -0.40
CA LYS A 101 11.76 20.28 0.39
C LYS A 101 11.36 19.34 1.53
N ALA A 102 10.09 18.99 1.67
CA ALA A 102 9.63 18.09 2.74
C ALA A 102 8.95 16.87 2.14
N LYS A 103 9.09 15.71 2.79
CA LYS A 103 8.29 14.54 2.44
C LYS A 103 6.82 14.89 2.63
N SER A 104 5.98 14.51 1.66
CA SER A 104 4.53 14.61 1.80
C SER A 104 4.11 13.89 3.08
N PHE A 105 3.64 14.64 4.07
CA PHE A 105 3.07 14.06 5.27
C PHE A 105 1.55 14.27 5.27
N LEU A 106 0.87 13.35 5.94
CA LEU A 106 -0.58 13.35 6.03
C LEU A 106 -1.03 14.43 7.00
N ILE A 107 -1.92 15.32 6.54
CA ILE A 107 -2.66 16.20 7.44
C ILE A 107 -3.92 15.45 7.85
N SER A 108 -4.12 15.27 9.16
CA SER A 108 -5.24 14.49 9.67
C SER A 108 -6.58 15.07 9.20
N GLU A 109 -7.49 14.19 8.80
CA GLU A 109 -8.90 14.51 8.58
C GLU A 109 -9.55 15.16 9.80
N THR A 110 -9.03 14.89 11.01
CA THR A 110 -9.41 15.60 12.23
C THR A 110 -9.32 17.12 12.08
N VAL A 111 -8.34 17.64 11.32
CA VAL A 111 -8.23 19.10 11.09
C VAL A 111 -9.49 19.64 10.41
N ARG A 112 -10.07 18.90 9.45
CA ARG A 112 -11.35 19.28 8.82
C ARG A 112 -12.52 19.09 9.79
N GLY A 113 -12.49 18.02 10.59
CA GLY A 113 -13.46 17.77 11.67
C GLY A 113 -13.55 18.89 12.71
N GLU A 114 -12.41 19.52 13.02
CA GLU A 114 -12.28 20.63 13.96
C GLU A 114 -12.44 22.02 13.30
N GLY A 115 -13.02 22.08 12.09
CA GLY A 115 -13.36 23.35 11.42
C GLY A 115 -12.35 23.86 10.39
N GLY A 116 -11.31 23.07 10.06
CA GLY A 116 -10.41 23.37 8.96
C GLY A 116 -11.11 23.36 7.61
N ILE A 117 -10.80 24.34 6.77
CA ILE A 117 -11.40 24.53 5.43
C ILE A 117 -10.37 24.33 4.33
N LEU A 118 -10.84 23.85 3.16
CA LEU A 118 -10.04 23.73 1.95
C LEU A 118 -10.26 24.97 1.08
N CYS A 119 -9.18 25.70 0.83
CA CYS A 119 -9.16 26.92 0.02
C CYS A 119 -8.20 26.77 -1.16
N LEU A 120 -8.48 27.52 -2.22
CA LEU A 120 -7.57 27.73 -3.36
C LEU A 120 -6.48 28.74 -2.99
N GLU A 121 -5.47 28.90 -3.86
CA GLU A 121 -4.40 29.89 -3.67
C GLU A 121 -4.92 31.34 -3.52
N ASN A 122 -6.06 31.64 -4.15
CA ASN A 122 -6.71 32.94 -4.06
C ASN A 122 -7.54 33.13 -2.78
N GLY A 123 -7.61 32.12 -1.91
CA GLY A 123 -8.37 32.14 -0.65
C GLY A 123 -9.82 31.62 -0.75
N ASP A 124 -10.34 31.38 -1.95
CA ASP A 124 -11.73 30.93 -2.12
C ASP A 124 -11.91 29.47 -1.68
N THR A 125 -13.02 29.18 -1.01
CA THR A 125 -13.44 27.79 -0.77
C THR A 125 -14.04 27.18 -2.04
N PHE A 126 -13.99 25.85 -2.14
CA PHE A 126 -14.48 25.17 -3.34
C PHE A 126 -15.35 23.96 -3.09
N MET A 127 -15.34 23.38 -1.88
CA MET A 127 -15.99 22.10 -1.60
C MET A 127 -17.53 22.18 -1.63
N GLU A 128 -18.09 23.36 -1.38
CA GLU A 128 -19.53 23.66 -1.41
C GLU A 128 -20.13 23.45 -2.81
N ARG A 129 -19.29 23.53 -3.85
CA ARG A 129 -19.69 23.24 -5.24
C ARG A 129 -19.73 21.75 -5.56
N TYR A 130 -19.13 20.90 -4.73
CA TYR A 130 -18.96 19.47 -4.99
C TYR A 130 -19.79 18.57 -4.07
N HIS A 131 -20.05 18.98 -2.82
CA HIS A 131 -20.81 18.17 -1.87
C HIS A 131 -21.45 19.03 -0.77
N GLU A 132 -22.66 18.67 -0.33
CA GLU A 132 -23.40 19.39 0.74
C GLU A 132 -22.66 19.40 2.08
N MET A 133 -21.93 18.32 2.39
CA MET A 133 -21.07 18.23 3.59
C MET A 133 -19.78 19.06 3.49
N GLY A 134 -19.51 19.71 2.35
CA GLY A 134 -18.32 20.54 2.14
C GLY A 134 -17.02 19.77 2.45
N CYS A 135 -16.18 20.35 3.31
CA CYS A 135 -14.91 19.74 3.72
C CYS A 135 -15.05 18.45 4.55
N LEU A 136 -16.25 18.09 4.99
CA LEU A 136 -16.51 16.83 5.73
C LEU A 136 -16.99 15.68 4.83
N ALA A 137 -17.07 15.91 3.52
CA ALA A 137 -17.44 14.85 2.58
C ALA A 137 -16.46 13.66 2.61
N PRO A 138 -16.88 12.46 2.15
CA PRO A 138 -16.01 11.29 2.04
C PRO A 138 -14.72 11.56 1.25
N ARG A 139 -13.65 10.83 1.57
CA ARG A 139 -12.30 11.10 1.05
C ARG A 139 -12.21 11.11 -0.47
N ASP A 140 -12.88 10.20 -1.14
CA ASP A 140 -12.89 10.13 -2.61
C ASP A 140 -13.60 11.34 -3.23
N VAL A 141 -14.64 11.87 -2.59
CA VAL A 141 -15.33 13.10 -3.00
C VAL A 141 -14.45 14.32 -2.82
N VAL A 142 -13.69 14.40 -1.73
CA VAL A 142 -12.79 15.52 -1.44
C VAL A 142 -11.51 15.46 -2.29
N ALA A 143 -10.97 14.27 -2.55
CA ALA A 143 -9.71 14.11 -3.28
C ALA A 143 -9.82 14.45 -4.77
N ARG A 144 -10.92 14.10 -5.43
CA ARG A 144 -11.14 14.37 -6.87
C ARG A 144 -10.97 15.86 -7.25
N PRO A 145 -11.70 16.82 -6.66
CA PRO A 145 -11.56 18.22 -7.01
C PRO A 145 -10.22 18.82 -6.56
N SER A 146 -9.62 18.27 -5.50
CA SER A 146 -8.30 18.70 -5.00
C SER A 146 -7.13 18.29 -5.91
N THR A 147 -7.35 17.35 -6.84
CA THR A 147 -6.32 16.87 -7.79
C THR A 147 -6.45 17.55 -9.17
N MET A 148 -7.59 18.20 -9.43
CA MET A 148 -7.91 18.81 -10.73
C MET A 148 -7.62 20.33 -10.79
N LYS A 149 -7.11 20.91 -9.71
CA LYS A 149 -6.83 22.34 -9.57
C LYS A 149 -5.42 22.55 -9.10
#